data_AF-A0A0B8T330-F1
#
_entry.id   AF-A0A0B8T330-F1
#
_cell.length_a   1.000
_cell.length_b   1.000
_cell.length_c   1.000
_cell.angle_alpha   90.00
_cell.angle_beta   90.00
_cell.angle_gamma   90.00
#
_symmetry.space_group_name_H-M   'P 1'
#
loop_
_entity.id
_entity.type
_entity.pdbx_description
1 polymer ?
#
loop_
_entity_poly.entity_id
_entity_poly.type
_entity_poly.pdbx_seq_one_letter_code
_entity_poly.pdbx_strand_id
1 'polypeptide(L)'
;MKTRPIINFALFVLILSASCSKEDSDRTYVTQLQIEPTIEYIAPHPPARPDLPKDIPALRVRENNDQEYYLGLHEIDGFIFEEGYRYNIEVQITILANPPIDGNPKTYKFLDIISKE
;
A
#
# COMPACT_ATOMS: atom_id res chain seq x y z
N MET A 1 45.85 -16.06 -55.39
CA MET A 1 44.44 -15.60 -55.30
C MET A 1 43.93 -16.06 -53.94
N LYS A 2 43.83 -15.25 -52.88
CA LYS A 2 43.19 -13.94 -52.68
C LYS A 2 41.69 -14.00 -53.01
N THR A 3 40.87 -14.22 -51.99
CA THR A 3 39.72 -13.37 -51.63
C THR A 3 39.22 -13.76 -50.23
N ARG A 4 39.10 -12.75 -49.36
CA ARG A 4 38.44 -12.81 -48.04
C ARG A 4 36.97 -12.46 -48.24
N PRO A 5 36.04 -13.01 -47.44
CA PRO A 5 34.83 -12.29 -47.06
C PRO A 5 34.92 -11.93 -45.57
N ILE A 6 35.19 -10.67 -45.26
CA ILE A 6 34.19 -9.66 -44.81
C ILE A 6 33.57 -10.09 -43.48
N ILE A 7 34.18 -9.56 -42.42
CA ILE A 7 33.65 -9.51 -41.06
C ILE A 7 32.32 -8.76 -41.13
N ASN A 8 31.22 -9.49 -40.97
CA ASN A 8 29.90 -8.89 -40.80
C ASN A 8 29.81 -8.42 -39.33
N PHE A 9 30.08 -7.14 -39.15
CA PHE A 9 29.70 -6.37 -37.97
C PHE A 9 28.17 -6.27 -37.90
N ALA A 10 27.64 -6.18 -36.69
CA ALA A 10 26.22 -6.05 -36.33
C ALA A 10 25.41 -7.36 -36.30
N LEU A 11 25.18 -7.86 -35.08
CA LEU A 11 23.90 -7.68 -34.38
C LEU A 11 23.99 -8.32 -32.99
N PHE A 12 24.61 -7.62 -32.04
CA PHE A 12 24.49 -7.95 -30.62
C PHE A 12 23.31 -7.16 -30.07
N VAL A 13 22.09 -7.62 -30.36
CA VAL A 13 20.91 -7.16 -29.64
C VAL A 13 20.57 -8.27 -28.65
N LEU A 14 21.23 -8.25 -27.50
CA LEU A 14 20.71 -8.87 -26.30
C LEU A 14 19.44 -8.09 -25.96
N ILE A 15 18.30 -8.57 -26.45
CA ILE A 15 16.99 -8.10 -26.00
C ILE A 15 16.87 -8.57 -24.55
N LEU A 16 17.28 -7.72 -23.62
CA LEU A 16 16.89 -7.83 -22.23
C LEU A 16 15.38 -7.60 -22.18
N SER A 17 14.62 -8.67 -22.39
CA SER A 17 13.24 -8.71 -21.93
C SER A 17 13.30 -8.65 -20.40
N ALA A 18 13.22 -7.44 -19.86
CA ALA A 18 12.76 -7.23 -18.50
C ALA A 18 11.29 -7.72 -18.46
N SER A 19 11.13 -9.04 -18.37
CA SER A 19 9.86 -9.66 -18.08
C SER A 19 9.54 -9.28 -16.64
N CYS A 20 8.72 -8.25 -16.49
CA CYS A 20 8.01 -8.00 -15.24
C CYS A 20 7.10 -9.22 -15.01
N SER A 21 7.61 -10.26 -14.37
CA SER A 21 6.76 -11.28 -13.77
C SER A 21 5.97 -10.58 -12.67
N LYS A 22 4.68 -10.30 -12.92
CA LYS A 22 3.79 -9.96 -11.82
C LYS A 22 3.79 -11.17 -10.89
N GLU A 23 4.28 -10.96 -9.68
CA GLU A 23 4.30 -11.99 -8.65
C GLU A 23 2.85 -12.18 -8.18
N ASP A 24 2.30 -13.36 -8.40
CA ASP A 24 0.87 -13.71 -8.19
C ASP A 24 0.60 -14.21 -6.76
N SER A 25 1.34 -13.67 -5.80
CA SER A 25 1.22 -14.04 -4.39
C SER A 25 1.15 -12.79 -3.51
N ASP A 26 0.32 -12.91 -2.46
CA ASP A 26 0.21 -11.85 -1.47
C ASP A 26 1.56 -11.63 -0.79
N ARG A 27 1.89 -10.36 -0.53
CA ARG A 27 3.13 -9.98 0.14
C ARG A 27 2.82 -9.42 1.50
N THR A 28 3.42 -9.99 2.53
CA THR A 28 3.16 -9.61 3.91
C THR A 28 4.43 -9.09 4.57
N TYR A 29 4.30 -8.03 5.36
CA TYR A 29 5.39 -7.48 6.16
C TYR A 29 4.85 -6.85 7.45
N VAL A 30 5.71 -6.72 8.44
CA VAL A 30 5.40 -6.07 9.72
C VAL A 30 6.04 -4.70 9.75
N THR A 31 5.30 -3.70 10.23
CA THR A 31 5.74 -2.30 10.28
C THR A 31 5.02 -1.56 11.41
N GLN A 32 5.44 -0.32 11.67
CA GLN A 32 4.80 0.57 12.64
C GLN A 32 3.92 1.62 11.93
N LEU A 33 2.70 1.79 12.45
CA LEU A 33 1.81 2.88 12.07
C LEU A 33 1.69 3.88 13.21
N GLN A 34 2.01 5.13 12.89
CA GLN A 34 1.68 6.29 13.72
C GLN A 34 0.26 6.73 13.39
N ILE A 35 -0.60 6.88 14.40
CA ILE A 35 -1.99 7.29 14.26
C ILE A 35 -2.18 8.59 15.04
N GLU A 36 -2.75 9.59 14.38
CA GLU A 36 -3.05 10.89 14.96
C GLU A 36 -4.20 10.83 15.98
N PRO A 37 -4.25 11.75 16.96
CA PRO A 37 -5.21 11.69 18.06
C PRO A 37 -6.65 12.06 17.70
N THR A 38 -6.92 12.55 16.49
CA THR A 38 -8.24 13.06 16.09
C THR A 38 -8.82 12.27 14.94
N ILE A 39 -10.13 12.01 14.97
CA ILE A 39 -10.85 11.49 13.82
C ILE A 39 -10.99 12.62 12.78
N GLU A 40 -10.56 12.35 11.56
CA GLU A 40 -10.73 13.25 10.43
C GLU A 40 -11.89 12.80 9.54
N TYR A 41 -12.45 13.74 8.78
CA TYR A 41 -13.57 13.48 7.88
C TYR A 41 -13.13 13.72 6.45
N ILE A 42 -13.06 12.66 5.65
CA ILE A 42 -12.59 12.70 4.27
C ILE A 42 -13.74 12.54 3.28
N ALA A 43 -13.59 13.14 2.11
CA ALA A 43 -14.52 12.92 1.01
C ALA A 43 -14.41 11.48 0.49
N PRO A 44 -15.52 10.85 0.04
CA PRO A 44 -15.48 9.54 -0.58
C PRO A 44 -14.65 9.55 -1.88
N HIS A 45 -13.95 8.45 -2.15
CA HIS A 45 -13.18 8.29 -3.38
C HIS A 45 -14.08 8.38 -4.62
N PRO A 46 -13.76 9.25 -5.60
CA PRO A 46 -14.50 9.31 -6.86
C PRO A 46 -14.29 8.03 -7.70
N PRO A 47 -15.33 7.52 -8.40
CA PRO A 47 -16.70 8.00 -8.40
C PRO A 47 -17.49 7.53 -7.17
N ALA A 48 -17.90 8.48 -6.33
CA ALA A 48 -18.77 8.20 -5.19
C ALA A 48 -20.23 8.17 -5.65
N ARG A 49 -21.02 7.24 -5.11
CA ARG A 49 -22.47 7.24 -5.34
C ARG A 49 -23.12 8.43 -4.60
N PRO A 50 -24.18 9.06 -5.14
CA PRO A 50 -24.81 10.24 -4.52
C PRO A 50 -25.42 10.00 -3.14
N ASP A 51 -25.72 8.74 -2.81
CA ASP A 51 -26.30 8.28 -1.55
C ASP A 51 -25.24 8.03 -0.46
N LEU A 52 -23.95 8.07 -0.78
CA LEU A 52 -22.89 7.93 0.21
C LEU A 52 -22.79 9.20 1.09
N PRO A 53 -22.45 9.04 2.38
CA PRO A 53 -22.07 10.16 3.22
C PRO A 53 -20.98 10.99 2.54
N LYS A 54 -21.12 12.32 2.59
CA LYS A 54 -20.14 13.26 2.03
C LYS A 54 -18.82 13.24 2.80
N ASP A 55 -18.91 12.89 4.09
CA ASP A 55 -17.84 12.93 5.05
C ASP A 55 -17.73 11.55 5.69
N ILE A 56 -16.62 10.86 5.44
CA ILE A 56 -16.31 9.53 5.97
C ILE A 56 -15.31 9.69 7.11
N PRO A 57 -15.60 9.20 8.33
CA PRO A 57 -14.64 9.26 9.42
C PRO A 57 -13.44 8.33 9.14
N ALA A 58 -12.24 8.87 9.32
CA ALA A 58 -11.00 8.19 9.03
C ALA A 58 -9.89 8.55 10.03
N LEU A 59 -8.95 7.63 10.18
CA LEU A 59 -7.72 7.77 10.93
C LEU A 59 -6.65 8.31 9.99
N ARG A 60 -6.01 9.44 10.33
CA ARG A 60 -4.78 9.86 9.65
C ARG A 60 -3.61 9.03 10.20
N VAL A 61 -2.98 8.27 9.31
CA VAL A 61 -1.90 7.35 9.65
C VAL A 61 -0.63 7.64 8.86
N ARG A 62 0.51 7.29 9.43
CA ARG A 62 1.82 7.32 8.77
C ARG A 62 2.56 6.02 9.01
N GLU A 63 3.04 5.39 7.94
CA GLU A 63 3.90 4.23 8.01
C GLU A 63 5.36 4.67 8.18
N ASN A 64 5.95 4.46 9.35
CA ASN A 64 7.30 4.94 9.69
C ASN A 64 7.52 6.44 9.36
N ASN A 65 8.25 6.74 8.29
CA ASN A 65 8.56 8.09 7.78
C ASN A 65 8.04 8.31 6.34
N ASP A 66 7.13 7.45 5.89
CA ASP A 66 6.51 7.56 4.57
C ASP A 66 5.41 8.63 4.56
N GLN A 67 4.71 8.75 3.42
CA GLN A 67 3.58 9.65 3.25
C GLN A 67 2.42 9.29 4.18
N GLU A 68 1.73 10.34 4.63
CA GLU A 68 0.48 10.19 5.38
C GLU A 68 -0.65 9.72 4.46
N TYR A 69 -1.49 8.84 4.98
CA TYR A 69 -2.71 8.38 4.32
C TYR A 69 -3.83 8.17 5.33
N TYR A 70 -5.03 7.88 4.84
CA TYR A 70 -6.21 7.70 5.66
C TYR A 70 -6.67 6.25 5.64
N LEU A 71 -7.06 5.75 6.80
CA LEU A 71 -7.70 4.44 6.99
C LEU A 71 -9.07 4.64 7.63
N GLY A 72 -10.06 3.83 7.28
CA GLY A 72 -11.34 3.80 7.98
C GLY A 72 -11.17 3.41 9.46
N LEU A 73 -12.11 3.83 10.31
CA LEU A 73 -12.05 3.55 11.76
C LEU A 73 -11.95 2.06 12.15
N HIS A 74 -12.32 1.17 11.23
CA HIS A 74 -12.32 -0.29 11.43
C HIS A 74 -11.46 -1.04 10.41
N GLU A 75 -10.60 -0.33 9.66
CA GLU A 75 -9.79 -0.93 8.60
C GLU A 75 -8.58 -1.72 9.13
N ILE A 76 -8.19 -1.46 10.37
CA ILE A 76 -7.15 -2.20 11.09
C ILE A 76 -7.82 -3.28 11.94
N ASP A 77 -7.79 -4.53 11.46
CA ASP A 77 -8.41 -5.66 12.15
C ASP A 77 -7.78 -5.89 13.54
N GLY A 78 -8.63 -6.02 14.55
CA GLY A 78 -8.21 -6.19 15.95
C GLY A 78 -7.78 -4.91 16.68
N PHE A 79 -7.82 -3.74 16.05
CA PHE A 79 -7.52 -2.46 16.70
C PHE A 79 -8.79 -1.64 16.92
N ILE A 80 -8.94 -1.07 18.13
CA ILE A 80 -10.01 -0.14 18.47
C ILE A 80 -9.35 1.20 18.81
N PHE A 81 -9.57 2.19 17.95
CA PHE A 81 -9.06 3.54 18.17
C PHE A 81 -9.87 4.26 19.26
N GLU A 82 -9.17 4.91 20.19
CA GLU A 82 -9.77 5.85 21.14
C GLU A 82 -9.29 7.26 20.80
N GLU A 83 -10.24 8.15 20.51
CA GLU A 83 -9.93 9.55 20.20
C GLU A 83 -9.29 10.27 21.39
N GLY A 84 -8.36 11.16 21.09
CA GLY A 84 -7.57 11.92 22.06
C GLY A 84 -6.16 11.39 22.29
N TYR A 85 -5.83 10.19 21.78
CA TYR A 85 -4.51 9.58 21.93
C TYR A 85 -3.77 9.45 20.61
N ARG A 86 -2.49 9.82 20.60
CA ARG A 86 -1.59 9.43 19.51
C ARG A 86 -1.13 8.00 19.76
N TYR A 87 -1.24 7.17 18.74
CA TYR A 87 -0.76 5.80 18.82
C TYR A 87 0.47 5.61 17.95
N ASN A 88 1.38 4.76 18.42
CA ASN A 88 2.29 4.02 17.56
C ASN A 88 1.97 2.54 17.75
N ILE A 89 1.53 1.86 16.70
CA ILE A 89 1.15 0.45 16.75
C ILE A 89 2.00 -0.38 15.80
N GLU A 90 2.25 -1.62 16.17
CA GLU A 90 2.81 -2.62 15.26
C GLU A 90 1.66 -3.31 14.52
N VAL A 91 1.78 -3.39 13.20
CA VAL A 91 0.79 -4.01 12.32
C VAL A 91 1.45 -4.94 11.33
N GLN A 92 0.72 -6.00 10.96
CA GLN A 92 1.01 -6.79 9.79
C GLN A 92 0.21 -6.23 8.61
N ILE A 93 0.91 -5.75 7.57
CA ILE A 93 0.31 -5.33 6.31
C ILE A 93 0.45 -6.45 5.29
N THR A 94 -0.65 -6.78 4.62
CA THR A 94 -0.66 -7.71 3.49
C THR A 94 -1.10 -6.96 2.24
N ILE A 95 -0.23 -6.91 1.23
CA ILE A 95 -0.53 -6.44 -0.11
C ILE A 95 -1.11 -7.61 -0.89
N LEU A 96 -2.36 -7.48 -1.33
CA LEU A 96 -3.09 -8.50 -2.05
C LEU A 96 -2.61 -8.58 -3.50
N ALA A 97 -2.30 -9.78 -3.98
CA ALA A 97 -1.99 -10.01 -5.40
C ALA A 97 -3.22 -9.77 -6.29
N ASN A 98 -4.41 -10.13 -5.77
CA ASN A 98 -5.68 -10.02 -6.45
C ASN A 98 -6.67 -9.19 -5.59
N PRO A 99 -6.49 -7.86 -5.54
CA PRO A 99 -7.32 -7.00 -4.70
C PRO A 99 -8.76 -6.90 -5.24
N PRO A 100 -9.75 -6.57 -4.39
CA PRO A 100 -11.10 -6.24 -4.85
C PRO A 100 -11.06 -5.05 -5.82
N ILE A 101 -11.95 -5.03 -6.83
CA ILE A 101 -11.98 -4.00 -7.88
C ILE A 101 -12.16 -2.58 -7.29
N ASP A 102 -12.90 -2.47 -6.20
CA ASP A 102 -13.26 -1.23 -5.51
C ASP A 102 -12.74 -1.20 -4.05
N GLY A 103 -11.84 -2.11 -3.69
CA GLY A 103 -11.30 -2.25 -2.34
C GLY A 103 -9.87 -1.76 -2.18
N ASN A 104 -9.43 -1.60 -0.93
CA ASN A 104 -8.04 -1.31 -0.64
C ASN A 104 -7.18 -2.52 -1.05
N PRO A 105 -6.08 -2.32 -1.81
CA PRO A 105 -5.15 -3.42 -2.13
C PRO A 105 -4.35 -3.93 -0.93
N LYS A 106 -4.49 -3.29 0.23
CA LYS A 106 -3.84 -3.67 1.49
C LYS A 106 -4.86 -4.08 2.53
N THR A 107 -4.51 -5.06 3.35
CA THR A 107 -5.20 -5.36 4.62
C THR A 107 -4.26 -5.14 5.80
N TYR A 108 -4.81 -4.72 6.93
CA TYR A 108 -4.07 -4.35 8.12
C TYR A 108 -4.53 -5.21 9.29
N LYS A 109 -3.60 -5.91 9.94
CA LYS A 109 -3.87 -6.68 11.15
C LYS A 109 -3.05 -6.13 12.31
N PHE A 110 -3.73 -5.76 13.38
CA PHE A 110 -3.12 -5.31 14.62
C PHE A 110 -2.27 -6.41 15.27
N LEU A 111 -1.09 -6.04 15.77
CA LEU A 111 -0.20 -6.93 16.51
C LEU A 111 0.01 -6.44 17.94
N ASP A 112 0.43 -5.18 18.12
CA ASP A 112 0.71 -4.62 19.45
C ASP A 112 0.65 -3.08 19.48
N ILE A 113 0.48 -2.51 20.68
CA ILE A 113 0.63 -1.07 20.94
C ILE A 113 2.07 -0.82 21.39
N ILE A 114 2.82 -0.05 20.61
CA ILE A 114 4.18 0.38 20.94
C ILE A 114 4.15 1.59 21.88
N SER A 115 3.26 2.55 21.61
CA SER A 115 3.01 3.69 22.50
C SER A 115 1.59 4.25 22.33
N LYS A 116 1.07 4.84 23.42
CA LYS A 116 -0.19 5.57 23.48
C LYS A 116 0.02 6.78 24.37
N GLU A 117 -0.13 7.99 23.82
CA GLU A 117 0.13 9.26 24.50
C GLU A 117 -0.98 10.29 24.30
#